data_AF-A0ABD0LSK9-F1
#
_entry.id   AF-A0ABD0LSK9-F1
#
_cell.length_a   1.000
_cell.length_b   1.000
_cell.length_c   1.000
_cell.angle_alpha   90.00
_cell.angle_beta   90.00
_cell.angle_gamma   90.00
#
_symmetry.space_group_name_H-M   'P 1'
#
loop_
_entity.id
_entity.type
_entity.pdbx_description
1 polymer ?
#
loop_
_entity_poly.entity_id
_entity_poly.type
_entity_poly.pdbx_seq_one_letter_code
_entity_poly.pdbx_strand_id
1 'polypeptide(L)'
;MATVKYAGTTIGPEQWRNSSLRTIKLTQTVVQKSDKSNDVGRALDPLPHIRDIVASLSNDELRRYTRDVRVVVSKLRESLLETNEEIKSMTRGKEALEKALEHVRKDIKLNKESQRVRTTRPPKERDHDGADDLLGAELAHLLNSKKTLENQLRLTQQQLQSLESARRRLFAVLQERSRVLDLLCHANSSILNSAHEHATRHRVPSGLDGRISAIDSNRLGASAADALGPYTPETDQALQEAAEARARSAYLRKTLRDTIDQIERLQAAAHKAVNDGLTQKVAESMTLRQHLGVTHGENRHSIHRAQRWFDATERARGYTLGPTMSADLMTRERLERPLVRVFQRHTGTQLPEAQEIVHSGDGLLQSMTATSRNIGLMRITQRKVMDDVRSKSAASSIDSSIIRMRRGKANHRWCLGAAFA
;
A
#
# COMPACT_ATOMS: atom_id res chain seq x y z
N MET A 1 -68.52 -37.72 72.58
CA MET A 1 -69.94 -37.34 72.75
C MET A 1 -70.75 -38.59 73.02
N ALA A 2 -71.61 -38.52 74.04
CA ALA A 2 -72.36 -39.62 74.62
C ALA A 2 -73.24 -40.36 73.58
N THR A 3 -73.20 -41.69 73.60
CA THR A 3 -74.07 -42.56 72.80
C THR A 3 -75.48 -42.55 73.37
N VAL A 4 -76.37 -41.78 72.74
CA VAL A 4 -77.80 -41.77 73.05
C VAL A 4 -78.41 -43.12 72.64
N LYS A 5 -78.79 -43.94 73.63
CA LYS A 5 -79.59 -45.17 73.41
C LYS A 5 -81.05 -44.76 73.21
N TYR A 6 -81.52 -44.81 71.96
CA TYR A 6 -82.95 -44.71 71.66
C TYR A 6 -83.63 -46.05 71.94
N ALA A 7 -84.24 -46.18 73.12
CA ALA A 7 -85.23 -47.21 73.41
C ALA A 7 -86.60 -46.72 72.92
N GLY A 8 -87.02 -47.18 71.75
CA GLY A 8 -88.34 -46.93 71.18
C GLY A 8 -88.93 -48.22 70.66
N THR A 9 -90.07 -48.62 71.22
CA THR A 9 -90.94 -49.73 70.81
C THR A 9 -91.18 -49.66 69.30
N THR A 10 -90.65 -50.65 68.56
CA THR A 10 -90.64 -50.64 67.10
C THR A 10 -91.87 -51.38 66.58
N ILE A 11 -92.78 -50.66 65.88
CA ILE A 11 -94.06 -51.18 65.37
C ILE A 11 -93.95 -51.74 63.93
N GLY A 12 -92.80 -51.56 63.25
CA GLY A 12 -92.56 -52.04 61.87
C GLY A 12 -91.51 -53.17 61.77
N PRO A 13 -91.40 -53.87 60.62
CA PRO A 13 -90.50 -55.01 60.45
C PRO A 13 -89.03 -54.63 60.70
N GLU A 14 -88.34 -55.33 61.61
CA GLU A 14 -86.93 -55.03 61.97
C GLU A 14 -85.97 -55.05 60.77
N GLN A 15 -86.24 -55.89 59.77
CA GLN A 15 -85.45 -55.94 58.54
C GLN A 15 -85.48 -54.61 57.78
N TRP A 16 -86.63 -53.93 57.75
CA TRP A 16 -86.77 -52.63 57.09
C TRP A 16 -86.05 -51.52 57.86
N ARG A 17 -86.13 -51.51 59.19
CA ARG A 17 -85.40 -50.57 60.05
C ARG A 17 -83.88 -50.75 59.92
N ASN A 18 -83.40 -51.99 59.98
CA ASN A 18 -81.97 -52.30 59.86
C ASN A 18 -81.43 -52.01 58.46
N SER A 19 -82.21 -52.27 57.41
CA SER A 19 -81.87 -51.87 56.04
C SER A 19 -81.79 -50.34 55.93
N SER A 20 -82.77 -49.62 56.47
CA SER A 20 -82.80 -48.15 56.45
C SER A 20 -81.64 -47.54 57.23
N LEU A 21 -81.28 -48.08 58.40
CA LEU A 21 -80.12 -47.65 59.18
C LEU A 21 -78.79 -47.94 58.47
N ARG A 22 -78.67 -49.05 57.73
CA ARG A 22 -77.50 -49.32 56.88
C ARG A 22 -77.43 -48.33 55.72
N THR A 23 -78.55 -48.05 55.05
CA THR A 23 -78.61 -47.04 53.99
C THR A 23 -78.23 -45.67 54.53
N ILE A 24 -78.76 -45.25 55.69
CA ILE A 24 -78.40 -43.96 56.32
C ILE A 24 -76.90 -43.89 56.63
N LYS A 25 -76.31 -44.95 57.19
CA LYS A 25 -74.85 -45.00 57.44
C LYS A 25 -74.03 -44.96 56.15
N LEU A 26 -74.48 -45.65 55.10
CA LEU A 26 -73.85 -45.62 53.78
C LEU A 26 -73.90 -44.20 53.21
N THR A 27 -75.06 -43.54 53.25
CA THR A 27 -75.24 -42.15 52.81
C THR A 27 -74.37 -41.19 53.59
N GLN A 28 -74.27 -41.32 54.93
CA GLN A 28 -73.35 -40.52 55.74
C GLN A 28 -71.89 -40.72 55.36
N THR A 29 -71.48 -41.96 55.04
CA THR A 29 -70.11 -42.27 54.61
C THR A 29 -69.81 -41.67 53.23
N VAL A 30 -70.80 -41.70 52.32
CA VAL A 30 -70.69 -41.08 50.98
C VAL A 30 -70.61 -39.56 51.09
N VAL A 31 -71.43 -38.92 51.93
CA VAL A 31 -71.36 -37.48 52.19
C VAL A 31 -70.01 -37.08 52.76
N GLN A 32 -69.50 -37.79 53.78
CA GLN A 32 -68.17 -37.50 54.33
C GLN A 32 -67.04 -37.67 53.31
N LYS A 33 -67.15 -38.64 52.39
CA LYS A 33 -66.17 -38.84 51.31
C LYS A 33 -66.26 -37.74 50.24
N SER A 34 -67.48 -37.26 49.95
CA SER A 34 -67.74 -36.12 49.07
C SER A 34 -67.20 -34.82 49.67
N ASP A 35 -67.47 -34.56 50.95
CA ASP A 35 -67.00 -33.37 51.65
C ASP A 35 -65.47 -33.34 51.72
N LYS A 36 -64.82 -34.47 52.04
CA LYS A 36 -63.36 -34.59 51.95
C LYS A 36 -62.82 -34.33 50.54
N SER A 37 -63.52 -34.77 49.50
CA SER A 37 -63.08 -34.52 48.11
C SER A 37 -63.24 -33.05 47.73
N ASN A 38 -64.31 -32.39 48.18
CA ASN A 38 -64.52 -30.95 47.99
C ASN A 38 -63.51 -30.11 48.77
N ASP A 39 -63.15 -30.50 50.00
CA ASP A 39 -62.13 -29.82 50.80
C ASP A 39 -60.74 -29.94 50.16
N VAL A 40 -60.41 -31.10 49.58
CA VAL A 40 -59.18 -31.28 48.78
C VAL A 40 -59.19 -30.38 47.54
N GLY A 41 -60.32 -30.29 46.83
CA GLY A 41 -60.48 -29.37 45.70
C GLY A 41 -60.29 -27.90 46.09
N ARG A 42 -60.87 -27.47 47.21
CA ARG A 42 -60.71 -26.09 47.74
C ARG A 42 -59.31 -25.79 48.24
N ALA A 43 -58.58 -26.79 48.75
CA ALA A 43 -57.19 -26.62 49.20
C ALA A 43 -56.19 -26.56 48.04
N LEU A 44 -56.50 -27.19 46.90
CA LEU A 44 -55.65 -27.24 45.71
C LEU A 44 -55.96 -26.12 44.70
N ASP A 45 -57.16 -25.57 44.70
CA ASP A 45 -57.54 -24.48 43.80
C ASP A 45 -57.08 -23.12 44.37
N PRO A 46 -56.06 -22.47 43.78
CA PRO A 46 -55.65 -21.16 44.24
C PRO A 46 -56.82 -20.19 44.02
N LEU A 47 -57.28 -19.55 45.11
CA LEU A 47 -58.32 -18.53 45.09
C LEU A 47 -58.08 -17.55 43.91
N PRO A 48 -59.12 -17.12 43.19
CA PRO A 48 -58.98 -16.24 42.01
C PRO A 48 -58.08 -15.01 42.25
N HIS A 49 -58.11 -14.47 43.48
CA HIS A 49 -57.25 -13.36 43.89
C HIS A 49 -55.74 -13.69 43.90
N ILE A 50 -55.34 -14.91 44.30
CA ILE A 50 -53.94 -15.35 44.28
C ILE A 50 -53.47 -15.50 42.83
N ARG A 51 -54.33 -16.02 41.94
CA ARG A 51 -54.04 -16.12 40.52
C ARG A 51 -53.77 -14.75 39.91
N ASP A 52 -54.58 -13.75 40.22
CA ASP A 52 -54.40 -12.38 39.72
C ASP A 52 -53.14 -11.72 40.27
N ILE A 53 -52.82 -11.92 41.56
CA ILE A 53 -51.58 -11.42 42.16
C ILE A 53 -50.35 -12.06 41.48
N VAL A 54 -50.35 -13.38 41.33
CA VAL A 54 -49.23 -14.10 40.69
C VAL A 54 -49.08 -13.67 39.23
N ALA A 55 -50.18 -13.53 38.49
CA ALA A 55 -50.16 -13.03 37.12
C ALA A 55 -49.60 -11.60 37.05
N SER A 56 -49.96 -10.72 37.99
CA SER A 56 -49.43 -9.37 38.06
C SER A 56 -47.92 -9.36 38.31
N LEU A 57 -47.44 -10.17 39.27
CA LEU A 57 -46.02 -10.29 39.58
C LEU A 57 -45.22 -10.82 38.37
N SER A 58 -45.72 -11.86 37.70
CA SER A 58 -45.09 -12.40 36.50
C SER A 58 -45.08 -11.39 35.35
N ASN A 59 -46.15 -10.62 35.17
CA ASN A 59 -46.22 -9.56 34.16
C ASN A 59 -45.22 -8.43 34.44
N ASP A 60 -45.03 -8.04 35.69
CA ASP A 60 -44.05 -7.03 36.06
C ASP A 60 -42.61 -7.49 35.81
N GLU A 61 -42.31 -8.76 36.09
CA GLU A 61 -41.01 -9.37 35.82
C GLU A 61 -40.75 -9.49 34.30
N LEU A 62 -41.74 -9.94 33.53
CA LEU A 62 -41.69 -9.96 32.06
C LEU A 62 -41.41 -8.57 31.48
N ARG A 63 -42.09 -7.52 31.99
CA ARG A 63 -41.89 -6.13 31.55
C ARG A 63 -40.47 -5.64 31.87
N ARG A 64 -39.94 -5.96 33.05
CA ARG A 64 -38.56 -5.62 33.44
C ARG A 64 -37.55 -6.30 32.51
N TYR A 65 -37.67 -7.61 32.34
CA TYR A 65 -36.81 -8.39 31.45
C TYR A 65 -36.82 -7.83 30.02
N THR A 66 -37.99 -7.51 29.48
CA THR A 66 -38.15 -6.96 28.13
C THR A 66 -37.50 -5.59 27.97
N ARG A 67 -37.61 -4.72 29.00
CA ARG A 67 -36.94 -3.42 29.01
C ARG A 67 -35.43 -3.59 28.95
N ASP A 68 -34.89 -4.51 29.74
CA ASP A 68 -33.45 -4.76 29.80
C ASP A 68 -32.93 -5.37 28.49
N VAL A 69 -33.65 -6.35 27.91
CA VAL A 69 -33.32 -6.90 26.59
C VAL A 69 -33.35 -5.82 25.50
N ARG A 70 -34.28 -4.86 25.57
CA ARG A 70 -34.32 -3.73 24.61
C ARG A 70 -33.06 -2.87 24.69
N VAL A 71 -32.50 -2.66 25.89
CA VAL A 71 -31.23 -1.94 26.05
C VAL A 71 -30.07 -2.74 25.43
N VAL A 72 -30.03 -4.06 25.68
CA VAL A 72 -29.01 -4.96 25.11
C VAL A 72 -29.07 -4.98 23.59
N VAL A 73 -30.26 -5.12 22.99
CA VAL A 73 -30.47 -5.05 21.54
C VAL A 73 -30.01 -3.72 20.97
N SER A 74 -30.24 -2.61 21.69
CA SER A 74 -29.79 -1.28 21.26
C SER A 74 -28.26 -1.20 21.25
N LYS A 75 -27.58 -1.70 22.29
CA LYS A 75 -26.10 -1.79 22.35
C LYS A 75 -25.52 -2.67 21.23
N LEU A 76 -26.14 -3.82 20.96
CA LEU A 76 -25.70 -4.72 19.88
C LEU A 76 -25.87 -4.07 18.50
N ARG A 77 -26.96 -3.33 18.27
CA ARG A 77 -27.18 -2.56 17.03
C ARG A 77 -26.12 -1.48 16.84
N GLU A 78 -25.82 -0.73 17.89
CA GLU A 78 -24.78 0.29 17.86
C GLU A 78 -23.41 -0.32 17.53
N SER A 79 -22.99 -1.36 18.24
CA SER A 79 -21.72 -2.06 17.98
C SER A 79 -21.65 -2.66 16.57
N LEU A 80 -22.77 -3.16 16.02
CA LEU A 80 -22.86 -3.64 14.64
C LEU A 80 -22.66 -2.51 13.62
N LEU A 81 -23.28 -1.34 13.85
CA LEU A 81 -23.10 -0.16 12.99
C LEU A 81 -21.66 0.33 13.02
N GLU A 82 -21.04 0.42 14.20
CA GLU A 82 -19.63 0.80 14.35
C GLU A 82 -18.70 -0.18 13.62
N THR A 83 -18.98 -1.49 13.72
CA THR A 83 -18.21 -2.52 13.01
C THR A 83 -18.35 -2.40 11.49
N ASN A 84 -19.54 -2.06 10.99
CA ASN A 84 -19.77 -1.81 9.56
C ASN A 84 -19.00 -0.58 9.05
N GLU A 85 -18.99 0.52 9.80
CA GLU A 85 -18.22 1.72 9.44
C GLU A 85 -16.71 1.46 9.46
N GLU A 86 -16.25 0.60 10.38
CA GLU A 86 -14.86 0.18 10.42
C GLU A 86 -14.49 -0.69 9.21
N ILE A 87 -15.35 -1.64 8.80
CA ILE A 87 -15.15 -2.45 7.58
C ILE A 87 -15.08 -1.56 6.34
N LYS A 88 -16.00 -0.59 6.19
CA LYS A 88 -15.98 0.36 5.06
C LYS A 88 -14.66 1.13 5.04
N SER A 89 -14.23 1.62 6.20
CA SER A 89 -13.00 2.39 6.31
C SER A 89 -11.74 1.58 6.02
N MET A 90 -11.68 0.33 6.51
CA MET A 90 -10.57 -0.58 6.23
C MET A 90 -10.55 -0.97 4.74
N THR A 91 -11.72 -1.13 4.11
CA THR A 91 -11.83 -1.40 2.67
C THR A 91 -11.25 -0.25 1.83
N ARG A 92 -11.55 1.01 2.18
CA ARG A 92 -10.92 2.17 1.54
C ARG A 92 -9.40 2.19 1.74
N GLY A 93 -8.92 1.78 2.92
CA GLY A 93 -7.49 1.63 3.19
C GLY A 93 -6.84 0.57 2.30
N LYS A 94 -7.50 -0.57 2.10
CA LYS A 94 -7.08 -1.63 1.18
C LYS A 94 -6.96 -1.11 -0.26
N GLU A 95 -7.97 -0.40 -0.76
CA GLU A 95 -7.95 0.19 -2.12
C GLU A 95 -6.80 1.19 -2.30
N ALA A 96 -6.56 2.05 -1.30
CA ALA A 96 -5.43 2.97 -1.32
C ALA A 96 -4.09 2.25 -1.37
N LEU A 97 -3.95 1.16 -0.63
CA LEU A 97 -2.75 0.32 -0.63
C LEU A 97 -2.55 -0.39 -1.98
N GLU A 98 -3.61 -0.93 -2.58
CA GLU A 98 -3.57 -1.55 -3.92
C GLU A 98 -3.13 -0.54 -4.98
N LYS A 99 -3.65 0.69 -4.91
CA LYS A 99 -3.24 1.79 -5.78
C LYS A 99 -1.76 2.16 -5.60
N ALA A 100 -1.29 2.31 -4.36
CA ALA A 100 0.13 2.58 -4.08
C ALA A 100 1.04 1.47 -4.62
N LEU A 101 0.61 0.22 -4.48
CA LEU A 101 1.31 -0.95 -4.99
C LEU A 101 1.35 -0.96 -6.52
N GLU A 102 0.26 -0.58 -7.19
CA GLU A 102 0.23 -0.40 -8.64
C GLU A 102 1.23 0.67 -9.10
N HIS A 103 1.29 1.83 -8.42
CA HIS A 103 2.27 2.87 -8.72
C HIS A 103 3.71 2.37 -8.60
N VAL A 104 4.04 1.64 -7.51
CA VAL A 104 5.36 1.04 -7.33
C VAL A 104 5.68 0.02 -8.44
N ARG A 105 4.71 -0.81 -8.86
CA ARG A 105 4.88 -1.76 -9.98
C ARG A 105 5.16 -1.05 -11.29
N LYS A 106 4.46 0.06 -11.57
CA LYS A 106 4.70 0.93 -12.74
C LYS A 106 6.11 1.49 -12.72
N ASP A 107 6.59 1.92 -11.56
CA ASP A 107 7.94 2.48 -11.44
C ASP A 107 9.04 1.45 -11.59
N ILE A 108 8.85 0.23 -11.07
CA ILE A 108 9.78 -0.88 -11.31
C ILE A 108 9.91 -1.13 -12.82
N LYS A 109 8.78 -1.12 -13.54
CA LYS A 109 8.80 -1.30 -15.00
C LYS A 109 9.50 -0.13 -15.70
N LEU A 110 9.22 1.11 -15.29
CA LEU A 110 9.87 2.31 -15.83
C LEU A 110 11.38 2.28 -15.61
N ASN A 111 11.83 1.88 -14.42
CA ASN A 111 13.25 1.73 -14.11
C ASN A 111 13.91 0.65 -14.97
N LYS A 112 13.30 -0.54 -15.09
CA LYS A 112 13.79 -1.61 -15.98
C LYS A 112 13.85 -1.17 -17.45
N GLU A 113 12.85 -0.43 -17.91
CA GLU A 113 12.83 0.14 -19.26
C GLU A 113 13.95 1.17 -19.43
N SER A 114 14.20 2.01 -18.41
CA SER A 114 15.32 2.97 -18.40
C SER A 114 16.67 2.25 -18.52
N GLN A 115 16.90 1.21 -17.72
CA GLN A 115 18.11 0.38 -17.79
C GLN A 115 18.26 -0.28 -19.16
N ARG A 116 17.16 -0.83 -19.72
CA ARG A 116 17.16 -1.45 -21.05
C ARG A 116 17.49 -0.44 -22.15
N VAL A 117 16.97 0.78 -22.09
CA VAL A 117 17.30 1.81 -23.08
C VAL A 117 18.79 2.19 -22.97
N ARG A 118 19.37 2.23 -21.76
CA ARG A 118 20.81 2.52 -21.58
C ARG A 118 21.74 1.45 -22.15
N THR A 119 21.32 0.19 -22.26
CA THR A 119 22.15 -0.85 -22.89
C THR A 119 22.29 -0.66 -24.40
N THR A 120 21.45 0.19 -25.01
CA THR A 120 21.54 0.56 -26.44
C THR A 120 22.59 1.63 -26.72
N ARG A 121 23.29 2.14 -25.69
CA ARG A 121 24.41 3.07 -25.87
C ARG A 121 25.53 2.46 -26.72
N PRO A 122 26.29 3.29 -27.46
CA PRO A 122 27.46 2.81 -28.20
C PRO A 122 28.43 2.03 -27.31
N PRO A 123 29.18 1.05 -27.84
CA PRO A 123 30.04 0.17 -27.03
C PRO A 123 31.01 0.91 -26.10
N LYS A 124 31.58 2.04 -26.55
CA LYS A 124 32.51 2.88 -25.75
C LYS A 124 31.86 3.59 -24.56
N GLU A 125 30.54 3.73 -24.57
CA GLU A 125 29.74 4.41 -23.53
C GLU A 125 28.86 3.41 -22.76
N ARG A 126 29.02 2.10 -23.01
CA ARG A 126 28.18 1.06 -22.42
C ARG A 126 28.70 0.60 -21.05
N ASP A 127 29.89 1.02 -20.66
CA ASP A 127 30.49 0.67 -19.39
C ASP A 127 29.64 1.22 -18.23
N HIS A 128 29.68 0.47 -17.13
CA HIS A 128 28.92 0.79 -15.92
C HIS A 128 29.36 2.15 -15.36
N ASP A 129 28.40 3.02 -15.10
CA ASP A 129 28.65 4.35 -14.54
C ASP A 129 27.75 4.66 -13.32
N GLY A 130 27.97 5.82 -12.69
CA GLY A 130 27.22 6.21 -11.50
C GLY A 130 25.71 6.40 -11.73
N ALA A 131 25.25 6.62 -12.96
CA ALA A 131 23.82 6.65 -13.25
C ALA A 131 23.22 5.23 -13.27
N ASP A 132 24.02 4.22 -13.60
CA ASP A 132 23.63 2.81 -13.48
C ASP A 132 23.54 2.39 -11.99
N ASP A 133 24.44 2.89 -11.13
CA ASP A 133 24.34 2.70 -9.68
C ASP A 133 23.06 3.31 -9.10
N LEU A 134 22.72 4.54 -9.51
CA LEU A 134 21.48 5.22 -9.08
C LEU A 134 20.23 4.46 -9.54
N LEU A 135 20.23 3.95 -10.79
CA LEU A 135 19.13 3.13 -11.30
C LEU A 135 19.02 1.79 -10.55
N GLY A 136 20.15 1.18 -10.18
CA GLY A 136 20.19 -0.03 -9.37
C GLY A 136 19.65 0.19 -7.95
N ALA A 137 20.07 1.29 -7.31
CA ALA A 137 19.60 1.67 -5.97
C ALA A 137 18.10 1.96 -5.97
N GLU A 138 17.59 2.73 -6.94
CA GLU A 138 16.15 2.95 -7.12
C GLU A 138 15.38 1.64 -7.27
N LEU A 139 15.87 0.71 -8.11
CA LEU A 139 15.22 -0.58 -8.29
C LEU A 139 15.16 -1.39 -6.99
N ALA A 140 16.26 -1.42 -6.23
CA ALA A 140 16.31 -2.11 -4.95
C ALA A 140 15.31 -1.50 -3.94
N HIS A 141 15.25 -0.17 -3.85
CA HIS A 141 14.27 0.52 -3.01
C HIS A 141 12.83 0.22 -3.42
N LEU A 142 12.51 0.28 -4.71
CA LEU A 142 11.17 -0.03 -5.20
C LEU A 142 10.75 -1.48 -4.94
N LEU A 143 11.68 -2.44 -5.06
CA LEU A 143 11.41 -3.84 -4.73
C LEU A 143 11.15 -4.04 -3.24
N ASN A 144 11.89 -3.35 -2.36
CA ASN A 144 11.65 -3.39 -0.92
C ASN A 144 10.31 -2.74 -0.54
N SER A 145 9.97 -1.61 -1.16
CA SER A 145 8.67 -0.95 -0.99
C SER A 145 7.53 -1.85 -1.45
N LYS A 146 7.68 -2.53 -2.60
CA LYS A 146 6.70 -3.51 -3.09
C LYS A 146 6.46 -4.61 -2.06
N LYS A 147 7.52 -5.23 -1.53
CA LYS A 147 7.41 -6.30 -0.51
C LYS A 147 6.72 -5.80 0.75
N THR A 148 7.04 -4.59 1.19
CA THR A 148 6.41 -3.96 2.36
C THR A 148 4.91 -3.75 2.15
N LEU A 149 4.50 -3.22 0.99
CA LEU A 149 3.09 -3.04 0.65
C LEU A 149 2.34 -4.37 0.51
N GLU A 150 2.94 -5.39 -0.11
CA GLU A 150 2.34 -6.73 -0.24
C GLU A 150 2.10 -7.39 1.12
N ASN A 151 3.03 -7.23 2.06
CA ASN A 151 2.86 -7.70 3.43
C ASN A 151 1.73 -6.95 4.16
N GLN A 152 1.68 -5.62 4.04
CA GLN A 152 0.59 -4.83 4.62
C GLN A 152 -0.77 -5.22 4.02
N LEU A 153 -0.83 -5.51 2.72
CA LEU A 153 -2.07 -5.90 2.04
C LEU A 153 -2.61 -7.20 2.63
N ARG A 154 -1.73 -8.18 2.86
CA ARG A 154 -2.10 -9.45 3.49
C ARG A 154 -2.64 -9.24 4.91
N LEU A 155 -2.00 -8.39 5.71
CA LEU A 155 -2.47 -8.06 7.07
C LEU A 155 -3.84 -7.37 7.03
N THR A 156 -4.05 -6.43 6.12
CA THR A 156 -5.33 -5.75 5.90
C THR A 156 -6.44 -6.72 5.50
N GLN A 157 -6.16 -7.65 4.57
CA GLN A 157 -7.10 -8.68 4.15
C GLN A 157 -7.48 -9.63 5.29
N GLN A 158 -6.51 -10.06 6.09
CA GLN A 158 -6.75 -10.89 7.27
C GLN A 158 -7.62 -10.16 8.31
N GLN A 159 -7.35 -8.88 8.54
CA GLN A 159 -8.13 -8.08 9.48
C GLN A 159 -9.58 -7.84 8.99
N LEU A 160 -9.78 -7.66 7.68
CA LEU A 160 -11.12 -7.59 7.10
C LEU A 160 -11.92 -8.89 7.33
N GLN A 161 -11.29 -10.06 7.19
CA GLN A 161 -11.92 -11.34 7.51
C GLN A 161 -12.29 -11.44 9.01
N SER A 162 -11.42 -10.96 9.90
CA SER A 162 -11.70 -10.91 11.34
C SER A 162 -12.91 -10.00 11.64
N LEU A 163 -12.97 -8.80 11.05
CA LEU A 163 -14.11 -7.89 11.20
C LEU A 163 -15.41 -8.50 10.64
N GLU A 164 -15.35 -9.18 9.49
CA GLU A 164 -16.52 -9.87 8.93
C GLU A 164 -17.03 -10.99 9.84
N SER A 165 -16.13 -11.76 10.47
CA SER A 165 -16.51 -12.80 11.42
C SER A 165 -17.19 -12.21 12.66
N ALA A 166 -16.64 -11.13 13.22
CA ALA A 166 -17.24 -10.41 14.34
C ALA A 166 -18.60 -9.81 13.97
N ARG A 167 -18.75 -9.24 12.77
CA ARG A 167 -20.02 -8.73 12.24
C ARG A 167 -21.09 -9.83 12.16
N ARG A 168 -20.73 -11.02 11.64
CA ARG A 168 -21.66 -12.16 11.53
C ARG A 168 -22.10 -12.64 12.91
N ARG A 169 -21.17 -12.73 13.87
CA ARG A 169 -21.47 -13.12 15.25
C ARG A 169 -22.37 -12.11 15.94
N LEU A 170 -22.05 -10.81 15.87
CA LEU A 170 -22.90 -9.73 16.39
C LEU A 170 -24.31 -9.78 15.81
N PHE A 171 -24.43 -10.02 14.50
CA PHE A 171 -25.73 -10.12 13.85
C PHE A 171 -26.53 -11.34 14.34
N ALA A 172 -25.89 -12.49 14.53
CA ALA A 172 -26.55 -13.69 15.06
C ALA A 172 -27.07 -13.48 16.49
N VAL A 173 -26.25 -12.92 17.38
CA VAL A 173 -26.65 -12.61 18.76
C VAL A 173 -27.74 -11.54 18.77
N LEU A 174 -27.62 -10.51 17.93
CA LEU A 174 -28.65 -9.49 17.78
C LEU A 174 -29.99 -10.12 17.38
N GLN A 175 -30.00 -11.01 16.39
CA GLN A 175 -31.20 -11.71 15.91
C GLN A 175 -31.84 -12.55 17.02
N GLU A 176 -31.04 -13.32 17.76
CA GLU A 176 -31.50 -14.11 18.91
C GLU A 176 -32.19 -13.21 19.95
N ARG A 177 -31.53 -12.12 20.36
CA ARG A 177 -32.06 -11.20 21.39
C ARG A 177 -33.28 -10.43 20.89
N SER A 178 -33.38 -10.11 19.59
CA SER A 178 -34.56 -9.45 19.03
C SER A 178 -35.80 -10.33 19.01
N ARG A 179 -35.68 -11.67 18.88
CA ARG A 179 -36.84 -12.58 18.91
C ARG A 179 -37.61 -12.53 20.23
N VAL A 180 -36.92 -12.27 21.34
CA VAL A 180 -37.54 -12.06 22.65
C VAL A 180 -38.47 -10.84 22.64
N LEU A 181 -38.13 -9.81 21.87
CA LEU A 181 -38.95 -8.60 21.75
C LEU A 181 -40.14 -8.80 20.79
N ASP A 182 -40.07 -9.75 19.86
CA ASP A 182 -41.14 -10.03 18.90
C ASP A 182 -42.39 -10.64 19.57
N LEU A 183 -42.22 -11.37 20.68
CA LEU A 183 -43.33 -11.95 21.45
C LEU A 183 -44.18 -10.92 22.22
N LEU A 184 -43.67 -9.70 22.40
CA LEU A 184 -44.36 -8.60 23.11
C LEU A 184 -44.67 -7.43 22.17
N CYS A 185 -45.08 -7.76 20.95
CA CYS A 185 -45.56 -6.80 19.97
C CYS A 185 -46.77 -5.98 20.48
N HIS A 186 -46.63 -4.65 20.46
CA HIS A 186 -47.71 -3.64 20.26
C HIS A 186 -48.40 -2.95 21.47
N ALA A 187 -47.82 -2.87 22.67
CA ALA A 187 -48.27 -1.87 23.66
C ALA A 187 -47.55 -0.50 23.52
N ASN A 188 -46.91 -0.23 22.38
CA ASN A 188 -46.07 0.95 22.16
C ASN A 188 -46.83 2.24 21.78
N SER A 189 -48.17 2.31 21.85
CA SER A 189 -48.91 3.57 21.62
C SER A 189 -49.51 4.20 22.89
N SER A 190 -49.63 3.49 24.01
CA SER A 190 -50.28 4.04 25.20
C SER A 190 -49.34 4.74 26.20
N ILE A 191 -48.02 4.49 26.13
CA ILE A 191 -47.04 5.06 27.08
C ILE A 191 -46.47 6.41 26.62
N LEU A 192 -46.43 6.68 25.31
CA LEU A 192 -46.03 8.01 24.80
C LEU A 192 -47.18 9.03 24.80
N ASN A 193 -48.44 8.59 24.66
CA ASN A 193 -49.60 9.50 24.65
C ASN A 193 -50.09 9.88 26.05
N SER A 194 -49.99 8.98 27.04
CA SER A 194 -50.33 9.30 28.44
C SER A 194 -49.34 10.27 29.12
N ALA A 195 -48.11 10.34 28.61
CA ALA A 195 -47.11 11.30 29.06
C ALA A 195 -47.32 12.72 28.49
N HIS A 196 -48.11 12.88 27.42
CA HIS A 196 -48.37 14.18 26.80
C HIS A 196 -49.70 14.81 27.20
N GLU A 197 -50.71 14.01 27.59
CA GLU A 197 -52.00 14.54 28.06
C GLU A 197 -52.03 14.96 29.54
N HIS A 198 -51.07 14.50 30.36
CA HIS A 198 -50.98 14.91 31.77
C HIS A 198 -50.00 16.05 32.05
N ALA A 199 -49.38 16.63 31.01
CA ALA A 199 -48.41 17.72 31.16
C ALA A 199 -49.02 19.14 31.22
N THR A 200 -50.36 19.30 31.20
CA THR A 200 -50.99 20.64 31.07
C THR A 200 -51.97 21.06 32.17
N ARG A 201 -52.12 20.34 33.29
CA ARG A 201 -52.96 20.83 34.39
C ARG A 201 -52.33 20.68 35.78
N HIS A 202 -52.08 21.85 36.38
CA HIS A 202 -51.79 22.16 37.77
C HIS A 202 -50.35 21.99 38.31
N ARG A 203 -49.62 23.12 38.29
CA ARG A 203 -48.62 23.50 39.30
C ARG A 203 -49.32 23.88 40.61
N VAL A 204 -48.93 23.30 41.75
CA VAL A 204 -48.27 23.93 42.92
C VAL A 204 -47.76 22.83 43.89
N PRO A 205 -46.85 23.11 44.86
CA PRO A 205 -45.72 22.25 45.16
C PRO A 205 -45.82 21.56 46.53
N SER A 206 -45.37 20.32 46.62
CA SER A 206 -45.01 19.73 47.91
C SER A 206 -43.79 18.85 47.70
N GLY A 207 -42.73 19.16 48.45
CA GLY A 207 -41.46 18.49 48.38
C GLY A 207 -41.54 17.09 48.97
N LEU A 208 -41.10 16.10 48.21
CA LEU A 208 -40.19 15.05 48.67
C LEU A 208 -39.70 14.26 47.44
N ASP A 209 -38.38 14.15 47.33
CA ASP A 209 -37.65 13.22 46.46
C ASP A 209 -37.92 13.24 44.96
N GLY A 210 -37.36 14.27 44.32
CA GLY A 210 -36.80 14.16 42.97
C GLY A 210 -35.65 13.16 42.94
N ARG A 211 -35.97 11.87 42.88
CA ARG A 211 -35.09 10.85 42.30
C ARG A 211 -35.76 10.32 41.05
N ILE A 212 -35.61 11.10 39.97
CA ILE A 212 -35.45 10.49 38.65
C ILE A 212 -34.31 9.50 38.85
N SER A 213 -34.62 8.21 38.92
CA SER A 213 -33.61 7.18 38.77
C SER A 213 -33.09 7.39 37.34
N ALA A 214 -32.04 8.21 37.24
CA ALA A 214 -30.92 7.90 36.39
C ALA A 214 -30.69 6.40 36.61
N ILE A 215 -31.18 5.61 35.66
CA ILE A 215 -30.74 4.24 35.55
C ILE A 215 -29.28 4.41 35.21
N ASP A 216 -28.45 4.22 36.25
CA ASP A 216 -27.02 4.16 36.14
C ASP A 216 -26.67 3.34 34.89
N SER A 217 -26.04 3.99 33.91
CA SER A 217 -25.32 3.30 32.84
C SER A 217 -24.28 2.32 33.43
N ASN A 218 -23.93 2.49 34.71
CA ASN A 218 -23.11 1.61 35.53
C ASN A 218 -23.82 0.36 36.11
N ARG A 219 -25.15 0.21 36.04
CA ARG A 219 -25.82 -1.04 36.49
C ARG A 219 -25.88 -2.13 35.42
N LEU A 220 -25.62 -1.77 34.16
CA LEU A 220 -25.40 -2.69 33.04
C LEU A 220 -23.92 -2.83 32.67
N GLY A 221 -23.03 -2.30 33.51
CA GLY A 221 -21.61 -2.60 33.50
C GLY A 221 -21.29 -3.42 34.74
N ALA A 222 -20.76 -4.62 34.55
CA ALA A 222 -20.29 -5.52 35.62
C ALA A 222 -21.33 -6.30 36.46
N SER A 223 -22.59 -6.44 36.04
CA SER A 223 -23.38 -7.58 36.53
C SER A 223 -22.94 -8.81 35.74
N ALA A 224 -22.36 -9.79 36.43
CA ALA A 224 -21.87 -11.05 35.86
C ALA A 224 -22.86 -11.58 34.81
N ALA A 225 -22.36 -11.86 33.61
CA ALA A 225 -23.16 -12.39 32.53
C ALA A 225 -24.01 -13.57 33.04
N ASP A 226 -25.33 -13.42 32.97
CA ASP A 226 -26.27 -14.39 33.50
C ASP A 226 -26.79 -15.21 32.32
N ALA A 227 -26.61 -16.53 32.40
CA ALA A 227 -27.01 -17.46 31.34
C ALA A 227 -28.52 -17.39 31.02
N LEU A 228 -29.34 -17.00 32.01
CA LEU A 228 -30.79 -16.86 31.85
C LEU A 228 -31.24 -15.39 31.77
N GLY A 229 -30.33 -14.45 32.01
CA GLY A 229 -30.63 -13.02 32.10
C GLY A 229 -30.74 -12.32 30.74
N PRO A 230 -31.12 -11.02 30.75
CA PRO A 230 -31.16 -10.19 29.54
C PRO A 230 -29.79 -10.03 28.86
N TYR A 231 -28.71 -10.08 29.65
CA TYR A 231 -27.33 -9.96 29.21
C TYR A 231 -26.59 -11.29 29.40
N THR A 232 -26.49 -12.04 28.31
CA THR A 232 -25.87 -13.37 28.30
C THR A 232 -24.36 -13.33 28.05
N PRO A 233 -23.62 -14.39 28.43
CA PRO A 233 -22.19 -14.48 28.14
C PRO A 233 -21.89 -14.41 26.64
N GLU A 234 -22.77 -14.92 25.78
CA GLU A 234 -22.63 -14.82 24.32
C GLU A 234 -22.72 -13.36 23.84
N THR A 235 -23.54 -12.54 24.49
CA THR A 235 -23.67 -11.11 24.21
C THR A 235 -22.40 -10.36 24.61
N ASP A 236 -21.88 -10.65 25.80
CA ASP A 236 -20.65 -10.07 26.30
C ASP A 236 -19.45 -10.40 25.40
N GLN A 237 -19.29 -11.68 25.06
CA GLN A 237 -18.25 -12.15 24.15
C GLN A 237 -18.36 -11.51 22.76
N ALA A 238 -19.55 -11.44 22.18
CA ALA A 238 -19.73 -10.84 20.85
C ALA A 238 -19.41 -9.34 20.84
N LEU A 239 -19.78 -8.60 21.90
CA LEU A 239 -19.44 -7.19 22.05
C LEU A 239 -17.93 -6.98 22.25
N GLN A 240 -17.29 -7.81 23.08
CA GLN A 240 -15.86 -7.74 23.34
C GLN A 240 -15.04 -8.10 22.08
N GLU A 241 -15.36 -9.19 21.40
CA GLU A 241 -14.68 -9.60 20.16
C GLU A 241 -14.77 -8.51 19.09
N ALA A 242 -15.93 -7.87 18.95
CA ALA A 242 -16.11 -6.76 18.02
C ALA A 242 -15.33 -5.50 18.44
N ALA A 243 -15.30 -5.16 19.74
CA ALA A 243 -14.52 -4.04 20.25
C ALA A 243 -13.01 -4.25 20.01
N GLU A 244 -12.49 -5.44 20.29
CA GLU A 244 -11.09 -5.81 20.03
C GLU A 244 -10.76 -5.80 18.54
N ALA A 245 -11.64 -6.36 17.69
CA ALA A 245 -11.43 -6.34 16.24
C ALA A 245 -11.42 -4.91 15.68
N ARG A 246 -12.29 -4.01 16.20
CA ARG A 246 -12.28 -2.59 15.85
C ARG A 246 -11.02 -1.88 16.32
N ALA A 247 -10.55 -2.15 17.54
CA ALA A 247 -9.31 -1.57 18.06
C ALA A 247 -8.08 -1.99 17.21
N ARG A 248 -7.96 -3.28 16.87
CA ARG A 248 -6.92 -3.79 15.96
C ARG A 248 -7.00 -3.14 14.58
N SER A 249 -8.21 -2.99 14.04
CA SER A 249 -8.46 -2.33 12.76
C SER A 249 -8.05 -0.85 12.78
N ALA A 250 -8.40 -0.11 13.83
CA ALA A 250 -8.04 1.30 13.97
C ALA A 250 -6.52 1.51 14.03
N TYR A 251 -5.81 0.64 14.77
CA TYR A 251 -4.35 0.63 14.80
C TYR A 251 -3.78 0.37 13.40
N LEU A 252 -4.24 -0.69 12.73
CA LEU A 252 -3.74 -1.07 11.40
C LEU A 252 -3.98 0.03 10.36
N ARG A 253 -5.12 0.75 10.39
CA ARG A 253 -5.36 1.90 9.49
C ARG A 253 -4.37 3.04 9.71
N LYS A 254 -3.93 3.28 10.95
CA LYS A 254 -2.90 4.28 11.24
C LYS A 254 -1.56 3.85 10.63
N THR A 255 -1.13 2.63 10.93
CA THR A 255 0.11 2.05 10.39
C THR A 255 0.10 2.00 8.86
N LEU A 256 -1.04 1.69 8.25
CA LEU A 256 -1.23 1.67 6.80
C LEU A 256 -1.01 3.05 6.19
N ARG A 257 -1.63 4.10 6.75
CA ARG A 257 -1.44 5.48 6.28
C ARG A 257 0.02 5.91 6.40
N ASP A 258 0.63 5.67 7.56
CA ASP A 258 2.04 6.02 7.80
C ASP A 258 2.98 5.29 6.82
N THR A 259 2.68 4.02 6.51
CA THR A 259 3.48 3.22 5.58
C THR A 259 3.33 3.71 4.14
N ILE A 260 2.10 4.03 3.70
CA ILE A 260 1.86 4.59 2.36
C ILE A 260 2.59 5.92 2.21
N ASP A 261 2.41 6.85 3.15
CA ASP A 261 3.06 8.17 3.12
C ASP A 261 4.59 8.05 3.08
N GLN A 262 5.15 7.15 3.89
CA GLN A 262 6.59 6.92 3.91
C GLN A 262 7.09 6.37 2.57
N ILE A 263 6.37 5.42 1.97
CA ILE A 263 6.76 4.85 0.68
C ILE A 263 6.65 5.88 -0.43
N GLU A 264 5.59 6.69 -0.47
CA GLU A 264 5.42 7.76 -1.45
C GLU A 264 6.56 8.79 -1.37
N ARG A 265 6.98 9.18 -0.15
CA ARG A 265 8.12 10.08 0.04
C ARG A 265 9.44 9.47 -0.43
N LEU A 266 9.72 8.22 -0.05
CA LEU A 266 10.94 7.51 -0.46
C LEU A 266 10.98 7.30 -1.98
N GLN A 267 9.85 6.95 -2.57
CA GLN A 267 9.69 6.79 -4.01
C GLN A 267 9.94 8.12 -4.74
N ALA A 268 9.33 9.23 -4.29
CA ALA A 268 9.58 10.55 -4.87
C ALA A 268 11.04 10.98 -4.76
N ALA A 269 11.69 10.72 -3.61
CA ALA A 269 13.10 11.01 -3.40
C ALA A 269 14.01 10.19 -4.32
N ALA A 270 13.76 8.87 -4.44
CA ALA A 270 14.51 7.99 -5.33
C ALA A 270 14.38 8.42 -6.80
N HIS A 271 13.15 8.71 -7.25
CA HIS A 271 12.90 9.21 -8.61
C HIS A 271 13.63 10.51 -8.89
N LYS A 272 13.62 11.43 -7.94
CA LYS A 272 14.32 12.70 -8.04
C LYS A 272 15.82 12.48 -8.17
N ALA A 273 16.41 11.66 -7.29
CA ALA A 273 17.84 11.37 -7.32
C ALA A 273 18.30 10.77 -8.66
N VAL A 274 17.54 9.82 -9.21
CA VAL A 274 17.86 9.24 -10.53
C VAL A 274 17.70 10.25 -11.66
N ASN A 275 16.61 11.04 -11.66
CA ASN A 275 16.39 12.03 -12.70
C ASN A 275 17.44 13.14 -12.68
N ASP A 276 17.85 13.59 -11.50
CA ASP A 276 18.92 14.58 -11.32
C ASP A 276 20.27 13.99 -11.76
N GLY A 277 20.57 12.74 -11.36
CA GLY A 277 21.78 12.04 -11.78
C GLY A 277 21.87 11.81 -13.29
N LEU A 278 20.76 11.41 -13.94
CA LEU A 278 20.70 11.29 -15.41
C LEU A 278 20.87 12.66 -16.08
N THR A 279 20.26 13.71 -15.53
CA THR A 279 20.40 15.08 -16.07
C THR A 279 21.85 15.56 -15.99
N GLN A 280 22.51 15.31 -14.85
CA GLN A 280 23.94 15.58 -14.68
C GLN A 280 24.78 14.79 -15.68
N LYS A 281 24.52 13.49 -15.85
CA LYS A 281 25.24 12.65 -16.82
C LYS A 281 25.10 13.16 -18.26
N VAL A 282 23.89 13.63 -18.63
CA VAL A 282 23.66 14.26 -19.93
C VAL A 282 24.49 15.54 -20.07
N ALA A 283 24.50 16.40 -19.05
CA ALA A 283 25.27 17.64 -19.05
C ALA A 283 26.78 17.35 -19.20
N GLU A 284 27.33 16.42 -18.43
CA GLU A 284 28.74 16.00 -18.53
C GLU A 284 29.07 15.47 -19.93
N SER A 285 28.18 14.64 -20.50
CA SER A 285 28.37 14.07 -21.85
C SER A 285 28.34 15.17 -22.93
N MET A 286 27.49 16.19 -22.76
CA MET A 286 27.41 17.33 -23.68
C MET A 286 28.65 18.21 -23.59
N THR A 287 29.14 18.51 -22.38
CA THR A 287 30.36 19.30 -22.16
C THR A 287 31.58 18.58 -22.76
N LEU A 288 31.72 17.28 -22.52
CA LEU A 288 32.82 16.50 -23.09
C LEU A 288 32.75 16.44 -24.62
N ARG A 289 31.54 16.31 -25.20
CA ARG A 289 31.34 16.39 -26.65
C ARG A 289 31.78 17.74 -27.21
N GLN A 290 31.50 18.85 -26.53
CA GLN A 290 31.93 20.19 -26.95
C GLN A 290 33.46 20.30 -26.94
N HIS A 291 34.13 19.85 -25.87
CA HIS A 291 35.59 19.83 -25.80
C HIS A 291 36.22 18.99 -26.92
N LEU A 292 35.70 17.78 -27.15
CA LEU A 292 36.17 16.92 -28.26
C LEU A 292 35.95 17.59 -29.63
N GLY A 293 34.87 18.35 -29.80
CA GLY A 293 34.62 19.14 -31.00
C GLY A 293 35.68 20.23 -31.23
N VAL A 294 36.07 20.94 -30.17
CA VAL A 294 37.14 21.95 -30.23
C VAL A 294 38.49 21.29 -30.56
N THR A 295 38.85 20.22 -29.85
CA THR A 295 40.10 19.47 -30.09
C THR A 295 40.14 18.88 -31.51
N HIS A 296 39.01 18.43 -32.05
CA HIS A 296 38.92 18.01 -33.45
C HIS A 296 39.28 19.15 -34.42
N GLY A 297 38.77 20.35 -34.17
CA GLY A 297 39.07 21.56 -34.95
C GLY A 297 40.55 21.95 -34.88
N GLU A 298 41.14 21.95 -33.68
CA GLU A 298 42.57 22.23 -33.46
C GLU A 298 43.47 21.20 -34.16
N ASN A 299 43.13 19.91 -34.07
CA ASN A 299 43.85 18.85 -34.75
C ASN A 299 43.76 19.01 -36.27
N ARG A 300 42.57 19.31 -36.81
CA ARG A 300 42.40 19.61 -38.24
C ARG A 300 43.25 20.81 -38.68
N HIS A 301 43.27 21.89 -37.91
CA HIS A 301 44.11 23.04 -38.20
C HIS A 301 45.60 22.69 -38.17
N SER A 302 46.03 21.89 -37.19
CA SER A 302 47.41 21.42 -37.05
C SER A 302 47.85 20.53 -38.21
N ILE A 303 46.97 19.66 -38.71
CA ILE A 303 47.19 18.87 -39.94
C ILE A 303 47.44 19.80 -41.13
N HIS A 304 46.57 20.79 -41.35
CA HIS A 304 46.75 21.72 -42.46
C HIS A 304 48.03 22.55 -42.33
N ARG A 305 48.39 22.96 -41.12
CA ARG A 305 49.65 23.66 -40.85
C ARG A 305 50.86 22.78 -41.16
N ALA A 306 50.87 21.54 -40.66
CA ALA A 306 51.95 20.59 -40.90
C ALA A 306 52.07 20.22 -42.38
N GLN A 307 50.95 20.11 -43.10
CA GLN A 307 50.96 19.88 -44.55
C GLN A 307 51.64 21.05 -45.28
N ARG A 308 51.29 22.30 -44.96
CA ARG A 308 51.96 23.48 -45.55
C ARG A 308 53.47 23.48 -45.27
N TRP A 309 53.88 23.10 -44.06
CA TRP A 309 55.30 22.96 -43.72
C TRP A 309 55.98 21.84 -44.50
N PHE A 310 55.30 20.70 -44.69
CA PHE A 310 55.79 19.60 -45.52
C PHE A 310 56.01 20.08 -46.96
N ASP A 311 55.02 20.73 -47.57
CA ASP A 311 55.08 21.23 -48.95
C ASP A 311 56.15 22.33 -49.12
N ALA A 312 56.41 23.14 -48.08
CA ALA A 312 57.48 24.14 -48.08
C ALA A 312 58.87 23.49 -47.99
N THR A 313 59.04 22.51 -47.09
CA THR A 313 60.30 21.75 -46.94
C THR A 313 60.60 20.91 -48.17
N GLU A 314 59.59 20.35 -48.82
CA GLU A 314 59.71 19.63 -50.10
C GLU A 314 60.26 20.55 -51.21
N ARG A 315 59.69 21.75 -51.35
CA ARG A 315 60.20 22.76 -52.28
C ARG A 315 61.63 23.19 -51.96
N ALA A 316 61.94 23.44 -50.68
CA ALA A 316 63.28 23.80 -50.24
C ALA A 316 64.30 22.70 -50.57
N ARG A 317 63.95 21.43 -50.35
CA ARG A 317 64.78 20.28 -50.72
C ARG A 317 64.98 20.19 -52.24
N GLY A 318 63.93 20.47 -53.02
CA GLY A 318 64.02 20.59 -54.48
C GLY A 318 65.05 21.63 -54.92
N TYR A 319 65.07 22.81 -54.30
CA TYR A 319 66.09 23.83 -54.56
C TYR A 319 67.50 23.39 -54.17
N THR A 320 67.67 22.71 -53.03
CA THR A 320 68.98 22.18 -52.59
C THR A 320 69.53 21.11 -53.53
N LEU A 321 68.66 20.26 -54.08
CA LEU A 321 69.06 19.18 -55.00
C LEU A 321 69.37 19.68 -56.42
N GLY A 322 68.96 20.92 -56.76
CA GLY A 322 69.12 21.56 -58.05
C GLY A 322 68.13 21.08 -59.13
N PRO A 323 68.17 21.68 -60.33
CA PRO A 323 67.13 21.53 -61.34
C PRO A 323 67.04 20.11 -61.91
N THR A 324 65.81 19.65 -62.12
CA THR A 324 65.49 18.34 -62.71
C THR A 324 65.14 18.43 -64.20
N MET A 325 64.90 19.63 -64.73
CA MET A 325 64.56 19.90 -66.13
C MET A 325 65.56 20.86 -66.78
N SER A 326 65.87 20.67 -68.06
CA SER A 326 66.83 21.47 -68.84
C SER A 326 66.44 22.96 -68.98
N ALA A 327 65.18 23.32 -68.76
CA ALA A 327 64.74 24.72 -68.77
C ALA A 327 65.25 25.53 -67.56
N ASP A 328 65.64 24.89 -66.45
CA ASP A 328 66.12 25.55 -65.22
C ASP A 328 67.66 25.69 -65.17
N LEU A 329 68.36 25.48 -66.29
CA LEU A 329 69.83 25.53 -66.41
C LEU A 329 70.45 26.86 -65.95
N MET A 330 69.71 27.96 -66.03
CA MET A 330 70.19 29.31 -65.65
C MET A 330 70.16 29.56 -64.14
N THR A 331 69.59 28.64 -63.34
CA THR A 331 69.47 28.77 -61.88
C THR A 331 70.06 27.55 -61.17
N ARG A 332 71.38 27.62 -60.89
CA ARG A 332 72.18 26.79 -59.96
C ARG A 332 72.25 25.29 -60.30
N GLU A 333 73.45 24.82 -60.65
CA GLU A 333 73.72 23.42 -61.05
C GLU A 333 73.78 22.41 -59.87
N ARG A 334 73.47 21.13 -60.13
CA ARG A 334 73.51 20.04 -59.14
C ARG A 334 74.95 19.65 -58.76
N LEU A 335 75.19 19.36 -57.48
CA LEU A 335 76.51 18.95 -56.95
C LEU A 335 76.95 17.53 -57.34
N GLU A 336 76.03 16.69 -57.83
CA GLU A 336 76.32 15.29 -58.23
C GLU A 336 76.84 15.15 -59.66
N ARG A 337 77.21 16.25 -60.33
CA ARG A 337 77.71 16.22 -61.70
C ARG A 337 79.04 15.43 -61.79
N PRO A 338 79.30 14.70 -62.89
CA PRO A 338 80.56 13.96 -63.09
C PRO A 338 81.81 14.82 -62.86
N LEU A 339 81.76 16.11 -63.17
CA LEU A 339 82.87 17.05 -63.03
C LEU A 339 83.26 17.34 -61.56
N VAL A 340 82.29 17.49 -60.66
CA VAL A 340 82.54 17.65 -59.20
C VAL A 340 83.01 16.32 -58.60
N ARG A 341 82.40 15.21 -59.04
CA ARG A 341 82.83 13.86 -58.62
C ARG A 341 84.26 13.53 -59.08
N VAL A 342 84.69 13.99 -60.25
CA VAL A 342 86.07 13.83 -60.73
C VAL A 342 87.04 14.74 -59.97
N PHE A 343 86.64 15.98 -59.70
CA PHE A 343 87.43 16.93 -58.92
C PHE A 343 87.65 16.45 -57.48
N GLN A 344 86.62 15.88 -56.84
CA GLN A 344 86.71 15.32 -55.48
C GLN A 344 87.48 13.99 -55.38
N ARG A 345 87.83 13.34 -56.50
CA ARG A 345 88.66 12.11 -56.50
C ARG A 345 90.14 12.38 -56.20
N HIS A 346 90.61 13.62 -56.33
CA HIS A 346 92.01 13.98 -56.05
C HIS A 346 92.20 14.27 -54.55
N THR A 347 93.29 13.79 -53.97
CA THR A 347 93.62 14.03 -52.56
C THR A 347 93.94 15.51 -52.35
N GLY A 348 93.14 16.20 -51.52
CA GLY A 348 93.32 17.64 -51.20
C GLY A 348 92.30 18.59 -51.87
N THR A 349 91.40 18.09 -52.72
CA THR A 349 90.38 18.90 -53.43
C THR A 349 88.96 18.59 -52.98
N GLN A 350 88.73 18.55 -51.66
CA GLN A 350 87.38 18.48 -51.09
C GLN A 350 86.74 19.87 -51.13
N LEU A 351 85.51 19.97 -51.64
CA LEU A 351 84.70 21.18 -51.58
C LEU A 351 83.86 21.14 -50.29
N PRO A 352 84.20 21.90 -49.24
CA PRO A 352 83.47 21.85 -47.96
C PRO A 352 82.01 22.28 -48.14
N GLU A 353 81.78 23.28 -49.00
CA GLU A 353 80.47 23.80 -49.37
C GLU A 353 79.54 22.71 -49.94
N ALA A 354 80.10 21.78 -50.72
CA ALA A 354 79.33 20.66 -51.28
C ALA A 354 78.91 19.66 -50.20
N GLN A 355 79.76 19.42 -49.19
CA GLN A 355 79.45 18.57 -48.05
C GLN A 355 78.37 19.20 -47.15
N GLU A 356 78.42 20.51 -46.92
CA GLU A 356 77.41 21.23 -46.15
C GLU A 356 76.02 21.22 -46.83
N ILE A 357 75.97 21.33 -48.17
CA ILE A 357 74.73 21.27 -48.93
C ILE A 357 74.13 19.85 -48.91
N VAL A 358 74.95 18.81 -49.02
CA VAL A 358 74.50 17.40 -48.87
C VAL A 358 73.95 17.17 -47.46
N HIS A 359 74.69 17.60 -46.43
CA HIS A 359 74.25 17.52 -45.03
C HIS A 359 72.92 18.26 -44.79
N SER A 360 72.77 19.45 -45.38
CA SER A 360 71.52 20.22 -45.33
C SER A 360 70.37 19.51 -46.04
N GLY A 361 70.64 18.87 -47.19
CA GLY A 361 69.66 18.08 -47.94
C GLY A 361 69.17 16.85 -47.17
N ASP A 362 70.07 16.16 -46.47
CA ASP A 362 69.74 15.04 -45.60
C ASP A 362 68.90 15.47 -44.39
N GLY A 363 69.25 16.62 -43.78
CA GLY A 363 68.45 17.23 -42.71
C GLY A 363 67.02 17.59 -43.16
N LEU A 364 66.87 18.12 -44.38
CA LEU A 364 65.54 18.39 -44.97
C LEU A 364 64.75 17.11 -45.22
N LEU A 365 65.38 16.06 -45.73
CA LEU A 365 64.74 14.75 -45.91
C LEU A 365 64.28 14.15 -44.57
N GLN A 366 65.10 14.25 -43.53
CA GLN A 366 64.75 13.80 -42.18
C GLN A 366 63.54 14.59 -41.64
N SER A 367 63.54 15.91 -41.80
CA SER A 367 62.44 16.80 -41.41
C SER A 367 61.13 16.49 -42.17
N MET A 368 61.20 16.25 -43.48
CA MET A 368 60.04 15.82 -44.28
C MET A 368 59.48 14.49 -43.78
N THR A 369 60.36 13.51 -43.54
CA THR A 369 59.95 12.18 -43.06
C THR A 369 59.29 12.27 -41.69
N ALA A 370 59.85 13.07 -40.77
CA ALA A 370 59.25 13.32 -39.46
C ALA A 370 57.89 14.03 -39.58
N THR A 371 57.77 15.05 -40.41
CA THR A 371 56.53 15.80 -40.63
C THR A 371 55.44 14.92 -41.23
N SER A 372 55.78 14.07 -42.20
CA SER A 372 54.86 13.09 -42.79
C SER A 372 54.33 12.08 -41.76
N ARG A 373 55.20 11.53 -40.90
CA ARG A 373 54.78 10.67 -39.79
C ARG A 373 53.85 11.40 -38.82
N ASN A 374 54.16 12.64 -38.46
CA ASN A 374 53.33 13.46 -37.57
C ASN A 374 51.94 13.72 -38.18
N ILE A 375 51.86 14.03 -39.48
CA ILE A 375 50.58 14.15 -40.20
C ILE A 375 49.80 12.83 -40.14
N GLY A 376 50.47 11.70 -40.37
CA GLY A 376 49.87 10.36 -40.24
C GLY A 376 49.28 10.12 -38.86
N LEU A 377 50.03 10.42 -37.80
CA LEU A 377 49.57 10.29 -36.42
C LEU A 377 48.38 11.21 -36.12
N MET A 378 48.44 12.48 -36.54
CA MET A 378 47.35 13.43 -36.36
C MET A 378 46.06 12.98 -37.08
N ARG A 379 46.15 12.40 -38.28
CA ARG A 379 45.00 11.82 -39.01
C ARG A 379 44.39 10.61 -38.29
N ILE A 380 45.20 9.79 -37.62
CA ILE A 380 44.70 8.69 -36.78
C ILE A 380 43.97 9.24 -35.56
N THR A 381 44.57 10.22 -34.87
CA THR A 381 43.95 10.91 -33.73
C THR A 381 42.65 11.60 -34.15
N GLN A 382 42.61 12.22 -35.33
CA GLN A 382 41.42 12.88 -35.87
C GLN A 382 40.24 11.90 -35.99
N ARG A 383 40.49 10.71 -36.54
CA ARG A 383 39.48 9.65 -36.63
C ARG A 383 38.98 9.21 -35.26
N LYS A 384 39.89 8.97 -34.31
CA LYS A 384 39.53 8.58 -32.93
C LYS A 384 38.63 9.63 -32.28
N VAL A 385 39.01 10.91 -32.33
CA VAL A 385 38.23 12.01 -31.76
C VAL A 385 36.86 12.12 -32.43
N MET A 386 36.76 11.95 -33.76
CA MET A 386 35.45 11.93 -34.44
C MET A 386 34.55 10.79 -33.97
N ASP A 387 35.10 9.59 -33.80
CA ASP A 387 34.34 8.44 -33.30
C ASP A 387 33.88 8.66 -31.86
N ASP A 388 34.69 9.31 -31.04
CA ASP A 388 34.33 9.67 -29.66
C ASP A 388 33.23 10.74 -29.64
N VAL A 389 33.30 11.77 -30.50
CA VAL A 389 32.22 12.77 -30.67
C VAL A 389 30.90 12.11 -31.05
N ARG A 390 30.92 11.18 -32.02
CA ARG A 390 29.72 10.44 -32.44
C ARG A 390 29.15 9.59 -31.30
N SER A 391 30.02 8.88 -30.59
CA SER A 391 29.63 8.01 -29.47
C SER A 391 29.00 8.83 -28.33
N LYS A 392 29.64 9.94 -27.92
CA LYS A 392 29.11 10.86 -26.90
C LYS A 392 27.80 11.52 -27.32
N SER A 393 27.66 11.88 -28.60
CA SER A 393 26.42 12.45 -29.13
C SER A 393 25.26 11.45 -29.07
N ALA A 394 25.50 10.19 -29.45
CA ALA A 394 24.49 9.14 -29.37
C ALA A 394 24.12 8.83 -27.92
N ALA A 395 25.10 8.70 -27.02
CA ALA A 395 24.85 8.45 -25.59
C ALA A 395 24.02 9.57 -24.93
N SER A 396 24.38 10.84 -25.18
CA SER A 396 23.63 11.99 -24.66
C SER A 396 22.18 12.02 -25.17
N SER A 397 21.94 11.64 -26.43
CA SER A 397 20.60 11.54 -27.02
C SER A 397 19.76 10.44 -26.34
N ILE A 398 20.38 9.27 -26.11
CA ILE A 398 19.74 8.13 -25.43
C ILE A 398 19.38 8.50 -24.00
N ASP A 399 20.31 9.06 -23.22
CA ASP A 399 20.05 9.48 -21.84
C ASP A 399 18.98 10.57 -21.76
N SER A 400 18.98 11.52 -22.71
CA SER A 400 17.92 12.52 -22.84
C SER A 400 16.56 11.92 -23.18
N SER A 401 16.51 10.84 -23.97
CA SER A 401 15.27 10.12 -24.27
C SER A 401 14.70 9.45 -23.01
N ILE A 402 15.56 8.90 -22.15
CA ILE A 402 15.17 8.28 -20.88
C ILE A 402 14.57 9.32 -19.94
N ILE A 403 15.21 10.48 -19.79
CA ILE A 403 14.67 11.56 -18.95
C ILE A 403 13.28 11.99 -19.43
N ARG A 404 13.10 12.15 -20.75
CA ARG A 404 11.79 12.48 -21.34
C ARG A 404 10.74 11.39 -21.07
N MET A 405 11.12 10.13 -21.25
CA MET A 405 10.26 8.98 -20.96
C MET A 405 9.85 8.95 -19.48
N ARG A 406 10.80 9.11 -18.56
CA ARG A 406 10.56 9.09 -17.11
C ARG A 406 9.64 10.24 -16.69
N ARG A 407 9.86 11.45 -17.22
CA ARG A 407 8.97 12.60 -16.99
C ARG A 407 7.56 12.38 -17.53
N GLY A 408 7.44 11.81 -18.74
CA GLY A 408 6.14 11.52 -19.34
C GLY A 408 5.33 10.45 -18.58
N LYS A 409 6.02 9.49 -17.95
CA LYS A 409 5.41 8.40 -17.17
C LYS A 409 5.31 8.69 -15.67
N ALA A 410 5.72 9.88 -15.20
CA ALA A 410 5.78 10.24 -13.78
C ALA A 410 4.40 10.37 -13.11
N ASN A 411 3.33 10.58 -13.86
CA ASN A 411 1.99 10.78 -13.32
C ASN A 411 1.21 9.47 -13.05
N HIS A 412 1.83 8.30 -13.27
CA HIS A 412 1.25 6.95 -13.10
C HIS A 412 -0.09 6.69 -13.80
N ARG A 413 -0.55 7.58 -14.69
CA ARG A 413 -1.83 7.46 -15.42
C ARG A 413 -1.80 6.44 -16.56
N TRP A 414 -0.62 5.91 -16.87
CA TRP A 414 -0.41 4.93 -17.92
C TRP A 414 -0.67 3.51 -17.41
N CYS A 415 -1.08 2.61 -18.30
CA CYS A 415 -1.44 1.24 -17.94
C CYS A 415 -0.26 0.28 -18.10
N LEU A 416 -0.16 -0.70 -17.21
CA LEU A 416 0.70 -1.85 -17.41
C LEU A 416 0.07 -2.71 -18.54
N GLY A 417 0.69 -2.75 -19.72
CA GLY A 417 0.23 -3.63 -20.81
C GLY A 417 0.07 -5.10 -20.35
N ALA A 418 -0.80 -5.85 -21.05
CA ALA A 418 -1.40 -7.14 -20.66
C ALA A 418 -0.45 -8.29 -20.22
N ALA A 419 0.87 -8.12 -20.27
CA ALA A 419 1.85 -9.13 -19.90
C ALA A 419 2.08 -9.28 -18.38
N PHE A 420 1.36 -8.53 -17.53
CA PHE A 420 1.55 -8.54 -16.06
C PHE A 420 0.23 -8.41 -15.28
N ALA A 421 -0.89 -8.81 -15.87
CA ALA A 421 -2.13 -9.06 -15.12
C ALA A 421 -1.99 -10.33 -14.28
#